data_AF-A0A8C4QLI0-F1
#
_entry.id   AF-A0A8C4QLI0-F1
#
_cell.length_a   1.000
_cell.length_b   1.000
_cell.length_c   1.000
_cell.angle_alpha   90.00
_cell.angle_beta   90.00
_cell.angle_gamma   90.00
#
_symmetry.space_group_name_H-M   'P 1'
#
loop_
_entity.id
_entity.type
_entity.pdbx_description
1 polymer ?
#
loop_
_entity_poly.entity_id
_entity_poly.type
_entity_poly.pdbx_seq_one_letter_code
_entity_poly.pdbx_strand_id
1 'polypeptide(L)'
;MSTLMNPTRVLVVAPAATCSHDNLTVAIIMVDQKGKAPIHALVQITHNDAILDKKKVQLEQSHPALIKLKVTPVDEKKWKEDFVHLVVKVDDMQDLKTIIPLTSRRGHIFIQTDQPIYMPNSDVKSWLFAVTRQLNPIPFPLVVDIVNPDGVVVKRMKKSDWQVERMVVLEPFHIPAITSPLIHSATENCPVSSHHHFATWTAV
;
A
#
# COMPACT_ATOMS: atom_id res chain seq x y z
N MET A 1 37.36 -33.32 22.29
CA MET A 1 36.38 -33.46 21.20
C MET A 1 35.50 -32.23 21.22
N SER A 2 35.86 -31.19 20.47
CA SER A 2 34.98 -30.03 20.29
C SER A 2 33.91 -30.41 19.28
N THR A 3 32.68 -30.58 19.74
CA THR A 3 31.52 -30.57 18.85
C THR A 3 31.49 -29.20 18.18
N LEU A 4 31.87 -29.14 16.89
CA LEU A 4 31.60 -27.99 16.04
C LEU A 4 30.09 -27.77 16.07
N MET A 5 29.62 -26.81 16.87
CA MET A 5 28.25 -26.34 16.78
C MET A 5 28.10 -25.78 15.36
N ASN A 6 27.17 -26.34 14.61
CA ASN A 6 26.86 -25.84 13.28
C ASN A 6 26.35 -24.40 13.45
N PRO A 7 26.91 -23.40 12.73
CA PRO A 7 26.52 -22.01 12.93
C PRO A 7 25.03 -21.84 12.63
N THR A 8 24.34 -21.06 13.48
CA THR A 8 22.94 -20.74 13.27
C THR A 8 22.78 -20.09 11.91
N ARG A 9 21.89 -20.63 11.08
CA ARG A 9 21.57 -20.06 9.77
C ARG A 9 20.11 -19.68 9.77
N VAL A 10 19.85 -18.44 9.35
CA VAL A 10 18.49 -17.91 9.28
C VAL A 10 18.28 -17.38 7.88
N LEU A 11 17.19 -17.80 7.24
CA LEU A 11 16.70 -17.25 5.98
C LEU A 11 15.58 -16.26 6.29
N VAL A 12 15.74 -15.02 5.82
CA VAL A 12 14.74 -13.97 5.93
C VAL A 12 14.18 -13.70 4.54
N VAL A 13 12.87 -13.87 4.37
CA VAL A 13 12.16 -13.59 3.13
C VAL A 13 11.19 -12.45 3.39
N ALA A 14 11.33 -11.37 2.63
CA ALA A 14 10.46 -10.20 2.71
C ALA A 14 10.01 -9.79 1.29
N PRO A 15 8.87 -9.10 1.17
CA PRO A 15 8.45 -8.46 -0.08
C PRO A 15 9.52 -7.50 -0.60
N ALA A 16 9.66 -7.42 -1.93
CA ALA A 16 10.62 -6.53 -2.57
C ALA A 16 10.32 -5.03 -2.36
N ALA A 17 9.08 -4.68 -1.99
CA ALA A 17 8.68 -3.32 -1.64
C ALA A 17 7.44 -3.36 -0.72
N THR A 18 7.23 -2.30 0.05
CA THR A 18 6.01 -2.12 0.87
C THR A 18 5.48 -0.71 0.78
N CYS A 19 4.30 -0.45 1.32
CA CYS A 19 3.67 0.87 1.35
C CYS A 19 3.61 1.35 2.80
N SER A 20 3.61 2.66 2.99
CA SER A 20 3.24 3.26 4.27
C SER A 20 1.81 2.87 4.65
N HIS A 21 1.55 2.66 5.94
CA HIS A 21 0.28 2.21 6.53
C HIS A 21 -0.10 0.75 6.26
N ASP A 22 0.75 0.00 5.57
CA ASP A 22 0.57 -1.42 5.36
C ASP A 22 1.41 -2.28 6.32
N ASN A 23 1.04 -3.55 6.43
CA ASN A 23 1.83 -4.54 7.16
C ASN A 23 2.88 -5.18 6.24
N LEU A 24 4.16 -4.97 6.53
CA LEU A 24 5.25 -5.73 5.95
C LEU A 24 5.26 -7.13 6.56
N THR A 25 4.85 -8.13 5.80
CA THR A 25 4.86 -9.53 6.24
C THR A 25 6.19 -10.16 5.86
N VAL A 26 6.98 -10.55 6.87
CA VAL A 26 8.30 -11.17 6.71
C VAL A 26 8.22 -12.61 7.19
N ALA A 27 8.75 -13.54 6.38
CA ALA A 27 8.94 -14.93 6.78
C ALA A 27 10.38 -15.13 7.25
N ILE A 28 10.55 -15.72 8.43
CA ILE A 28 11.86 -16.04 9.00
C ILE A 28 11.91 -17.55 9.24
N ILE A 29 12.97 -18.18 8.72
CA ILE A 29 13.14 -19.64 8.72
C ILE A 29 14.50 -19.96 9.33
N MET A 30 14.54 -20.80 10.36
CA MET A 30 15.79 -21.38 10.86
C MET A 30 16.20 -22.56 10.00
N VAL A 31 17.48 -22.60 9.68
CA VAL A 31 18.11 -23.64 8.88
C VAL A 31 19.15 -24.34 9.74
N ASP A 32 19.13 -25.67 9.73
CA ASP A 32 20.15 -26.56 10.32
C ASP A 32 20.40 -26.49 11.84
N GLN A 33 19.46 -25.93 12.62
CA GLN A 33 19.54 -25.93 14.09
C GLN A 33 18.39 -26.63 14.77
N LYS A 34 18.73 -27.52 15.72
CA LYS A 34 17.79 -28.16 16.64
C LYS A 34 17.68 -27.32 17.91
N GLY A 35 16.65 -26.48 18.01
CA GLY A 35 16.44 -25.65 19.19
C GLY A 35 15.40 -24.55 18.98
N LYS A 36 15.18 -23.73 20.02
CA LYS A 36 14.42 -22.49 19.93
C LYS A 36 15.40 -21.32 20.02
N ALA A 37 15.26 -20.34 19.13
CA ALA A 37 16.06 -19.12 19.18
C ALA A 37 15.13 -17.90 19.26
N PRO A 38 15.37 -16.97 20.20
CA PRO A 38 14.66 -15.70 20.20
C PRO A 38 15.16 -14.84 19.04
N ILE A 39 14.23 -14.30 18.25
CA ILE A 39 14.53 -13.41 17.13
C ILE A 39 13.79 -12.10 17.32
N HIS A 40 14.49 -11.01 17.05
CA HIS A 40 13.97 -9.66 17.08
C HIS A 40 13.94 -9.09 15.66
N ALA A 41 12.74 -8.98 15.08
CA ALA A 41 12.54 -8.32 13.80
C ALA A 41 12.06 -6.89 14.04
N LEU A 42 12.66 -5.92 13.36
CA LEU A 42 12.33 -4.51 13.50
C LEU A 42 12.41 -3.78 12.16
N VAL A 43 11.57 -2.76 12.03
CA VAL A 43 11.61 -1.81 10.91
C VAL A 43 12.14 -0.50 11.43
N GLN A 44 13.14 0.05 10.73
CA GLN A 44 13.79 1.31 11.06
C GLN A 44 13.71 2.28 9.90
N ILE A 45 13.70 3.56 10.24
CA ILE A 45 13.90 4.64 9.30
C ILE A 45 15.37 4.69 8.88
N THR A 46 15.63 4.96 7.60
CA THR A 46 16.98 4.88 7.01
C THR A 46 17.92 5.97 7.55
N HIS A 47 17.43 7.19 7.76
CA HIS A 47 18.27 8.35 8.08
C HIS A 47 18.64 8.50 9.57
N ASN A 48 17.80 8.04 10.49
CA ASN A 48 17.99 8.22 11.94
C ASN A 48 17.90 6.92 12.76
N ASP A 49 17.75 5.76 12.08
CA ASP A 49 17.55 4.45 12.69
C ASP A 49 16.39 4.40 13.72
N ALA A 50 15.44 5.34 13.65
CA ALA A 50 14.26 5.36 14.50
C ALA A 50 13.40 4.14 14.21
N ILE A 51 12.99 3.44 15.26
CA ILE A 51 12.24 2.19 15.15
C ILE A 51 10.76 2.51 14.91
N LEU A 52 10.21 1.99 13.82
CA LEU A 52 8.78 2.10 13.49
C LEU A 52 7.96 1.01 14.17
N ASP A 53 8.44 -0.23 14.11
CA ASP A 53 7.83 -1.38 14.76
C ASP A 53 8.90 -2.40 15.12
N LYS A 54 8.65 -3.17 16.18
CA LYS A 54 9.56 -4.22 16.68
C LYS A 54 8.74 -5.38 17.20
N LYS A 55 9.06 -6.59 16.73
CA LYS A 55 8.47 -7.84 17.20
C LYS A 55 9.52 -8.84 17.64
N LYS A 56 9.23 -9.52 18.75
CA LYS A 56 10.00 -10.64 19.25
C LYS A 56 9.24 -11.93 18.96
N VAL A 57 9.90 -12.92 18.38
CA VAL A 57 9.34 -14.24 18.12
C VAL A 57 10.34 -15.31 18.53
N GLN A 58 9.84 -16.41 19.11
CA GLN A 58 10.63 -17.62 19.34
C GLN A 58 10.52 -18.47 18.07
N LEU A 59 11.64 -18.64 17.37
CA LEU A 59 11.67 -19.45 16.15
C LEU A 59 11.99 -20.90 16.49
N GLU A 60 11.33 -21.84 15.83
CA GLU A 60 11.57 -23.27 15.93
C GLU A 60 11.89 -23.85 14.54
N GLN A 61 12.70 -24.91 14.48
CA GLN A 61 13.12 -25.51 13.20
C GLN A 61 11.95 -26.03 12.34
N SER A 62 10.88 -26.50 12.98
CA SER A 62 9.75 -27.15 12.34
C SER A 62 8.72 -26.19 11.74
N HIS A 63 8.75 -24.91 12.11
CA HIS A 63 7.73 -23.94 11.72
C HIS A 63 8.35 -22.58 11.37
N PRO A 64 8.15 -22.06 10.15
CA PRO A 64 8.57 -20.71 9.80
C PRO A 64 7.76 -19.68 10.60
N ALA A 65 8.42 -18.62 11.06
CA ALA A 65 7.73 -17.49 11.68
C ALA A 65 7.27 -16.49 10.63
N LEU A 66 5.97 -16.23 10.58
CA LEU A 66 5.38 -15.13 9.80
C LEU A 66 5.15 -13.92 10.69
N ILE A 67 5.93 -12.86 10.49
CA ILE A 67 5.90 -11.65 11.29
C ILE A 67 5.31 -10.51 10.46
N LYS A 68 4.25 -9.89 10.97
CA LYS A 68 3.67 -8.67 10.38
C LYS A 68 4.22 -7.45 11.09
N LEU A 69 5.03 -6.64 10.42
CA LEU A 69 5.59 -5.39 10.95
C LEU A 69 4.83 -4.21 10.37
N LYS A 70 4.45 -3.25 11.21
CA LYS A 70 3.76 -2.03 10.76
C LYS A 70 4.77 -1.02 10.20
N VAL A 71 4.48 -0.51 9.01
CA VAL A 71 5.25 0.58 8.38
C VAL A 71 4.41 1.85 8.42
N THR A 72 4.20 2.37 9.63
CA THR A 72 3.42 3.60 9.83
C THR A 72 4.38 4.74 10.16
N PRO A 73 4.27 5.92 9.50
CA PRO A 73 5.03 7.09 9.86
C PRO A 73 4.83 7.47 11.33
N VAL A 74 5.92 7.83 12.01
CA VAL A 74 5.83 8.41 13.38
C VAL A 74 5.24 9.82 13.32
N ASP A 75 5.61 10.59 12.30
CA ASP A 75 5.08 11.92 12.01
C ASP A 75 4.80 12.02 10.50
N GLU A 76 3.52 12.05 10.14
CA GLU A 76 3.07 12.11 8.74
C GLU A 76 3.61 13.34 8.00
N LYS A 77 3.76 14.47 8.68
CA LYS A 77 4.19 15.73 8.05
C LYS A 77 5.68 15.74 7.71
N LYS A 78 6.47 14.96 8.47
CA LYS A 78 7.91 14.84 8.28
C LYS A 78 8.30 13.60 7.48
N TRP A 79 7.34 12.76 7.13
CA TRP A 79 7.60 11.54 6.39
C TRP A 79 8.03 11.85 4.95
N LYS A 80 9.31 11.64 4.68
CA LYS A 80 9.90 11.76 3.34
C LYS A 80 10.79 10.56 3.03
N GLU A 81 10.44 9.42 3.59
CA GLU A 81 11.20 8.19 3.42
C GLU A 81 10.80 7.53 2.10
N ASP A 82 11.81 7.26 1.27
CA ASP A 82 11.69 6.42 0.08
C ASP A 82 11.98 4.95 0.39
N PHE A 83 12.63 4.66 1.51
CA PHE A 83 13.05 3.32 1.92
C PHE A 83 13.04 3.16 3.45
N VAL A 84 12.84 1.93 3.92
CA VAL A 84 13.02 1.54 5.32
C VAL A 84 14.02 0.40 5.45
N HIS A 85 14.68 0.32 6.60
CA HIS A 85 15.53 -0.81 6.95
C HIS A 85 14.70 -1.89 7.65
N LEU A 86 14.70 -3.10 7.08
CA LEU A 86 14.31 -4.30 7.80
C LEU A 86 15.56 -4.87 8.47
N VAL A 87 15.53 -4.97 9.79
CA VAL A 87 16.62 -5.54 10.59
C VAL A 87 16.10 -6.74 11.36
N VAL A 88 16.82 -7.85 11.25
CA VAL A 88 16.57 -9.07 12.01
C VAL A 88 17.78 -9.34 12.88
N LYS A 89 17.58 -9.25 14.20
CA LYS A 89 18.60 -9.57 15.19
C LYS A 89 18.36 -10.96 15.74
N VAL A 90 19.39 -11.77 15.68
CA VAL A 90 19.43 -13.14 16.20
C VAL A 90 20.59 -13.18 17.18
N ASP A 91 20.37 -13.75 18.37
CA ASP A 91 21.41 -13.86 19.39
C ASP A 91 22.65 -14.57 18.82
N ASP A 92 23.83 -14.10 19.19
CA ASP A 92 25.14 -14.61 18.73
C ASP A 92 25.38 -14.58 17.20
N MET A 93 24.60 -13.80 16.45
CA MET A 93 24.81 -13.54 15.02
C MET A 93 24.92 -12.05 14.71
N GLN A 94 25.55 -11.73 13.58
CA GLN A 94 25.52 -10.38 13.04
C GLN A 94 24.10 -10.00 12.60
N ASP A 95 23.68 -8.77 12.90
CA ASP A 95 22.39 -8.23 12.50
C ASP A 95 22.21 -8.34 10.98
N LEU A 96 21.13 -9.00 10.54
CA LEU A 96 20.75 -9.06 9.14
C LEU A 96 19.97 -7.80 8.80
N LYS A 97 20.54 -6.95 7.93
CA LYS A 97 19.94 -5.69 7.50
C LYS A 97 19.68 -5.69 6.00
N THR A 98 18.46 -5.34 5.61
CA THR A 98 18.08 -5.16 4.20
C THR A 98 17.25 -3.90 4.01
N ILE A 99 17.33 -3.30 2.83
CA ILE A 99 16.60 -2.08 2.46
C ILE A 99 15.31 -2.50 1.75
N ILE A 100 14.17 -2.00 2.22
CA ILE A 100 12.86 -2.21 1.61
C ILE A 100 12.37 -0.86 1.04
N PRO A 101 12.26 -0.72 -0.29
CA PRO A 101 11.64 0.43 -0.92
C PRO A 101 10.18 0.63 -0.49
N LEU A 102 9.81 1.90 -0.35
CA LEU A 102 8.45 2.34 -0.13
C LEU A 102 7.80 2.68 -1.47
N THR A 103 6.61 2.14 -1.69
CA THR A 103 5.75 2.49 -2.82
C THR A 103 4.60 3.37 -2.37
N SER A 104 4.18 4.29 -3.23
CA SER A 104 2.94 5.05 -3.07
C SER A 104 1.68 4.24 -3.41
N ARG A 105 1.83 3.06 -4.03
CA ARG A 105 0.71 2.20 -4.42
C ARG A 105 0.09 1.51 -3.20
N ARG A 106 -0.95 2.11 -2.63
CA ARG A 106 -1.71 1.62 -1.45
C ARG A 106 -2.78 0.59 -1.78
N GLY A 107 -3.16 0.51 -3.04
CA GLY A 107 -4.30 -0.29 -3.46
C GLY A 107 -4.66 -0.06 -4.91
N HIS A 108 -5.91 -0.34 -5.22
CA HIS A 108 -6.48 -0.25 -6.56
C HIS A 108 -7.80 0.50 -6.49
N ILE A 109 -8.04 1.33 -7.50
CA ILE A 109 -9.30 2.05 -7.70
C ILE A 109 -9.87 1.60 -9.03
N PHE A 110 -11.11 1.14 -9.00
CA PHE A 110 -11.88 0.73 -10.17
C PHE A 110 -13.04 1.70 -10.34
N ILE A 111 -13.20 2.24 -11.55
CA ILE A 111 -14.33 3.06 -11.94
C ILE A 111 -15.08 2.29 -13.02
N GLN A 112 -16.38 2.11 -12.84
CA GLN A 112 -17.25 1.48 -13.82
C GLN A 112 -18.35 2.47 -14.19
N THR A 113 -18.55 2.66 -15.48
CA THR A 113 -19.68 3.42 -16.01
C THR A 113 -20.79 2.47 -16.45
N ASP A 114 -22.02 2.95 -16.59
CA ASP A 114 -23.12 2.14 -17.14
C ASP A 114 -22.97 1.88 -18.64
N GLN A 115 -22.30 2.76 -19.37
CA GLN A 115 -21.98 2.61 -20.79
C GLN A 115 -20.57 3.13 -21.10
N PRO A 116 -19.91 2.63 -22.15
CA PRO A 116 -18.59 3.11 -22.55
C PRO A 116 -18.62 4.40 -23.38
N ILE A 117 -19.75 4.71 -24.05
CA ILE A 117 -19.91 5.85 -24.97
C ILE A 117 -21.25 6.53 -24.66
N TYR A 118 -21.27 7.86 -24.67
CA TYR A 118 -22.44 8.66 -24.32
C TYR A 118 -22.73 9.72 -25.38
N MET A 119 -24.00 10.05 -25.56
CA MET A 119 -24.43 11.15 -26.43
C MET A 119 -24.54 12.47 -25.65
N PRO A 120 -24.45 13.63 -26.32
CA PRO A 120 -24.80 14.91 -25.70
C PRO A 120 -26.19 14.88 -25.07
N ASN A 121 -26.37 15.59 -23.96
CA ASN A 121 -27.60 15.62 -23.15
C ASN A 121 -27.99 14.28 -22.50
N SER A 122 -27.05 13.35 -22.34
CA SER A 122 -27.27 12.11 -21.58
C SER A 122 -26.60 12.17 -20.20
N ASP A 123 -27.07 11.31 -19.30
CA ASP A 123 -26.52 11.19 -17.95
C ASP A 123 -25.61 9.98 -17.85
N VAL A 124 -24.39 10.22 -17.37
CA VAL A 124 -23.43 9.16 -17.05
C VAL A 124 -23.70 8.68 -15.63
N LYS A 125 -23.95 7.37 -15.47
CA LYS A 125 -23.93 6.72 -14.16
C LYS A 125 -22.58 6.06 -13.95
N SER A 126 -22.06 6.17 -12.74
CA SER A 126 -20.75 5.62 -12.42
C SER A 126 -20.70 5.05 -11.02
N TRP A 127 -19.96 3.96 -10.89
CA TRP A 127 -19.65 3.28 -9.65
C TRP A 127 -18.15 3.27 -9.43
N LEU A 128 -17.76 3.43 -8.18
CA LEU A 128 -16.39 3.42 -7.74
C LEU A 128 -16.20 2.31 -6.72
N PHE A 129 -15.15 1.51 -6.90
CA PHE A 129 -14.71 0.50 -5.94
C PHE A 129 -13.23 0.71 -5.65
N ALA A 130 -12.88 0.82 -4.39
CA ALA A 130 -11.51 1.09 -3.96
C ALA A 130 -11.08 0.07 -2.92
N VAL A 131 -9.96 -0.61 -3.17
CA VAL A 131 -9.47 -1.70 -2.32
C VAL A 131 -7.98 -1.55 -2.02
N THR A 132 -7.54 -1.97 -0.83
CA THR A 132 -6.13 -2.01 -0.46
C THR A 132 -5.40 -3.11 -1.23
N ARG A 133 -4.08 -3.21 -1.05
CA ARG A 133 -3.29 -4.31 -1.64
C ARG A 133 -3.73 -5.71 -1.18
N GLN A 134 -4.40 -5.81 -0.03
CA GLN A 134 -4.95 -7.07 0.48
C GLN A 134 -6.42 -7.27 0.11
N LEU A 135 -6.94 -6.47 -0.83
CA LEU A 135 -8.32 -6.52 -1.33
C LEU A 135 -9.38 -6.21 -0.27
N ASN A 136 -9.01 -5.53 0.80
CA ASN A 136 -9.96 -4.99 1.78
C ASN A 136 -10.45 -3.60 1.32
N PRO A 137 -11.63 -3.14 1.74
CA PRO A 137 -12.06 -1.78 1.48
C PRO A 137 -11.02 -0.75 1.93
N ILE A 138 -10.86 0.32 1.16
CA ILE A 138 -9.89 1.38 1.46
C ILE A 138 -10.34 2.20 2.69
N PRO A 139 -9.48 2.44 3.69
CA PRO A 139 -9.84 3.17 4.91
C PRO A 139 -9.47 4.67 4.85
N PHE A 140 -9.44 5.29 3.67
CA PHE A 140 -9.01 6.68 3.48
C PHE A 140 -9.87 7.39 2.43
N PRO A 141 -9.95 8.74 2.46
CA PRO A 141 -10.89 9.47 1.64
C PRO A 141 -10.41 9.55 0.18
N LEU A 142 -11.36 9.63 -0.75
CA LEU A 142 -11.09 9.71 -2.18
C LEU A 142 -11.61 11.02 -2.77
N VAL A 143 -10.92 11.50 -3.81
CA VAL A 143 -11.35 12.63 -4.62
C VAL A 143 -11.51 12.15 -6.05
N VAL A 144 -12.71 12.29 -6.59
CA VAL A 144 -13.05 11.90 -7.97
C VAL A 144 -13.24 13.15 -8.81
N ASP A 145 -12.46 13.26 -9.88
CA ASP A 145 -12.47 14.38 -10.81
C ASP A 145 -12.95 13.90 -12.19
N ILE A 146 -14.05 14.47 -12.66
CA ILE A 146 -14.48 14.37 -14.04
C ILE A 146 -13.72 15.44 -14.81
N VAL A 147 -12.98 15.04 -15.84
CA VAL A 147 -12.16 15.91 -16.66
C VAL A 147 -12.62 15.88 -18.12
N ASN A 148 -12.51 17.00 -18.81
CA ASN A 148 -12.71 17.05 -20.26
C ASN A 148 -11.42 16.58 -20.99
N PRO A 149 -11.36 16.52 -22.33
CA PRO A 149 -10.19 16.00 -23.08
C PRO A 149 -9.02 16.94 -22.99
N ASP A 150 -9.30 18.22 -22.75
CA ASP A 150 -8.31 19.26 -22.54
C ASP A 150 -7.67 19.16 -21.13
N GLY A 151 -8.10 18.19 -20.31
CA GLY A 151 -7.61 17.95 -18.96
C GLY A 151 -8.20 18.89 -17.90
N VAL A 152 -9.23 19.66 -18.25
CA VAL A 152 -9.92 20.58 -17.33
C VAL A 152 -10.89 19.81 -16.46
N VAL A 153 -10.78 19.97 -15.14
CA VAL A 153 -11.74 19.38 -14.17
C VAL A 153 -13.08 20.10 -14.27
N VAL A 154 -14.10 19.39 -14.73
CA VAL A 154 -15.48 19.90 -14.88
C VAL A 154 -16.36 19.59 -13.67
N LYS A 155 -16.04 18.53 -12.91
CA LYS A 155 -16.72 18.20 -11.64
C LYS A 155 -15.76 17.50 -10.70
N ARG A 156 -15.73 17.93 -9.42
CA ARG A 156 -14.96 17.29 -8.35
C ARG A 156 -15.88 16.80 -7.24
N MET A 157 -15.70 15.55 -6.84
CA MET A 157 -16.48 14.89 -5.79
C MET A 157 -15.54 14.38 -4.70
N LYS A 158 -15.82 14.69 -3.44
CA LYS A 158 -15.09 14.14 -2.28
C LYS A 158 -15.90 13.02 -1.65
N LYS A 159 -15.28 11.87 -1.44
CA LYS A 159 -15.86 10.71 -0.75
C LYS A 159 -15.07 10.46 0.52
N SER A 160 -15.79 10.45 1.63
CA SER A 160 -15.21 10.19 2.95
C SER A 160 -15.00 8.69 3.18
N ASP A 161 -14.19 8.36 4.18
CA ASP A 161 -13.69 7.01 4.47
C ASP A 161 -14.84 6.02 4.66
N TRP A 162 -15.89 6.40 5.41
CA TRP A 162 -17.08 5.56 5.60
C TRP A 162 -17.88 5.33 4.32
N GLN A 163 -17.82 6.24 3.34
CA GLN A 163 -18.52 6.06 2.07
C GLN A 163 -17.81 5.05 1.19
N VAL A 164 -16.48 4.97 1.26
CA VAL A 164 -15.63 4.11 0.40
C VAL A 164 -15.42 2.70 0.96
N GLU A 165 -15.99 2.39 2.13
CA GLU A 165 -16.04 1.01 2.66
C GLU A 165 -16.88 0.04 1.81
N ARG A 166 -17.68 0.57 0.88
CA ARG A 166 -18.54 -0.19 -0.04
C ARG A 166 -18.44 0.36 -1.46
N MET A 167 -19.13 -0.28 -2.40
CA MET A 167 -19.38 0.30 -3.72
C MET A 167 -19.98 1.70 -3.58
N VAL A 168 -19.31 2.70 -4.13
CA VAL A 168 -19.79 4.07 -4.11
C VAL A 168 -20.53 4.35 -5.42
N VAL A 169 -21.83 4.61 -5.33
CA VAL A 169 -22.57 5.20 -6.43
C VAL A 169 -22.18 6.68 -6.51
N LEU A 170 -21.62 7.09 -7.64
CA LEU A 170 -21.30 8.49 -7.89
C LEU A 170 -22.58 9.23 -8.28
N GLU A 171 -22.60 10.54 -8.01
CA GLU A 171 -23.69 11.38 -8.50
C GLU A 171 -23.68 11.37 -10.03
N PRO A 172 -24.83 11.19 -10.68
CA PRO A 172 -24.90 11.25 -12.14
C PRO A 172 -24.27 12.54 -12.68
N PHE A 173 -23.56 12.40 -13.79
CA PHE A 173 -22.98 13.54 -14.50
C PHE A 173 -23.73 13.77 -15.80
N HIS A 174 -24.33 14.96 -15.93
CA HIS A 174 -25.05 15.36 -17.13
C HIS A 174 -24.09 15.90 -18.19
N ILE A 175 -24.09 15.31 -19.39
CA ILE A 175 -23.27 15.74 -20.50
C ILE A 175 -23.94 16.93 -21.21
N PRO A 176 -23.31 18.11 -21.29
CA PRO A 176 -23.93 19.27 -21.94
C PRO A 176 -24.07 19.10 -23.46
N ALA A 177 -25.04 19.81 -24.05
CA ALA A 177 -25.38 19.76 -25.48
C ALA A 177 -24.20 20.06 -26.42
N ILE A 178 -23.25 20.89 -25.96
CA ILE A 178 -22.00 21.20 -26.66
C ILE A 178 -20.89 20.80 -25.70
N THR A 179 -20.24 19.67 -25.98
CA THR A 179 -19.11 19.22 -25.19
C THR A 179 -18.06 18.58 -26.09
N SER A 180 -16.79 18.77 -25.75
CA SER A 180 -15.73 17.87 -26.16
C SER A 180 -15.94 16.51 -25.45
N PRO A 181 -15.37 15.39 -25.95
CA PRO A 181 -15.28 14.10 -25.25
C PRO A 181 -15.06 14.22 -23.72
N LEU A 182 -15.48 13.31 -22.85
CA LEU A 182 -15.19 13.43 -21.41
C LEU A 182 -14.38 12.23 -20.91
N ILE A 183 -13.56 12.45 -19.88
CA ILE A 183 -12.67 11.48 -19.25
C ILE A 183 -12.95 11.50 -17.74
N HIS A 184 -13.19 10.33 -17.12
CA HIS A 184 -13.29 10.22 -15.66
C HIS A 184 -11.91 9.92 -15.06
N SER A 185 -11.55 10.61 -13.97
CA SER A 185 -10.34 10.33 -13.19
C SER A 185 -10.68 10.25 -11.69
N ALA A 186 -10.07 9.33 -10.95
CA ALA A 186 -10.25 9.25 -9.50
C ALA A 186 -8.89 9.13 -8.84
N THR A 187 -8.65 9.97 -7.83
CA THR A 187 -7.37 10.08 -7.16
C THR A 187 -7.54 9.92 -5.65
N GLU A 188 -6.61 9.19 -5.02
CA GLU A 188 -6.49 9.17 -3.57
C GLU A 188 -5.99 10.53 -3.07
N ASN A 189 -6.63 11.09 -2.05
CA ASN A 189 -6.12 12.28 -1.37
C ASN A 189 -5.28 11.84 -0.17
N CYS A 190 -4.02 11.49 -0.43
CA CYS A 190 -3.08 11.08 0.60
C CYS A 190 -2.28 12.29 1.11
N PRO A 191 -2.29 12.61 2.43
CA PRO A 191 -1.46 13.69 2.98
C PRO A 191 0.05 13.41 2.92
N VAL A 192 0.46 12.17 2.61
CA VAL A 192 1.85 11.67 2.73
C VAL A 192 2.46 11.31 1.36
N SER A 193 1.68 11.29 0.27
CA SER A 193 2.23 11.09 -1.08
C SER A 193 1.44 11.85 -2.13
N SER A 194 2.12 12.61 -2.98
CA SER A 194 1.57 13.42 -4.07
C SER A 194 1.23 12.63 -5.34
N HIS A 195 1.20 11.29 -5.27
CA HIS A 195 1.02 10.46 -6.46
C HIS A 195 -0.46 10.31 -6.82
N HIS A 196 -0.82 10.92 -7.94
CA HIS A 196 -2.12 10.77 -8.56
C HIS A 196 -2.17 9.43 -9.32
N HIS A 197 -3.10 8.55 -8.95
CA HIS A 197 -3.39 7.35 -9.70
C HIS A 197 -4.48 7.68 -10.72
N PHE A 198 -4.20 7.46 -12.00
CA PHE A 198 -5.13 7.76 -13.08
C PHE A 198 -5.75 6.46 -13.59
N ALA A 199 -7.07 6.35 -13.55
CA ALA A 199 -7.80 5.55 -14.52
C ALA A 199 -8.30 6.54 -15.57
N THR A 200 -8.01 6.31 -16.85
CA THR A 200 -8.40 7.18 -17.97
C THR A 200 -9.20 6.37 -18.98
N TRP A 201 -10.36 6.88 -19.37
CA TRP A 201 -11.16 6.34 -20.47
C TRP A 201 -11.69 7.51 -21.30
N THR A 202 -11.62 7.37 -22.62
CA THR A 202 -12.03 8.40 -23.58
C THR A 202 -13.42 8.04 -24.13
N ALA A 203 -14.39 8.94 -23.97
CA ALA A 203 -15.67 8.84 -24.67
C ALA A 203 -15.65 9.77 -25.90
N VAL A 204 -15.45 9.22 -27.11
CA VAL A 204 -15.37 9.96 -28.39
C VAL A 204 -16.70 10.61 -28.75
#